data_AF-A0A2N5IQL0-F1
#
_entry.id   AF-A0A2N5IQL0-F1
#
_cell.length_a   1.000
_cell.length_b   1.000
_cell.length_c   1.000
_cell.angle_alpha   90.00
_cell.angle_beta   90.00
_cell.angle_gamma   90.00
#
_symmetry.space_group_name_H-M   'P 1'
#
loop_
_entity.id
_entity.type
_entity.pdbx_description
1 polymer ?
#
loop_
_entity_poly.entity_id
_entity_poly.type
_entity_poly.pdbx_seq_one_letter_code
_entity_poly.pdbx_strand_id
1 'polypeptide(L)'
;MSAFTKWIEEISGGNMSNRELAKKVGMTVATFHRKWTEDAFVSDDAITIARAFGRSPIEALVILGSLTEEEANKAARGYSLSEYTTLELSQELLRRIQASAEVPDYLNKPVDEAAKKIL
;
A
#
# COMPACT_ATOMS: atom_id res chain seq x y z
N MET A 1 -13.71 -22.99 3.88
CA MET A 1 -12.74 -22.14 3.19
C MET A 1 -12.83 -20.75 3.81
N SER A 2 -11.79 -20.30 4.51
CA SER A 2 -11.72 -18.96 5.12
C SER A 2 -11.87 -17.84 4.11
N ALA A 3 -12.12 -16.64 4.63
CA ALA A 3 -11.97 -15.40 3.89
C ALA A 3 -10.57 -15.27 3.26
N PHE A 4 -9.52 -15.67 3.98
CA PHE A 4 -8.16 -15.57 3.48
C PHE A 4 -7.89 -16.52 2.30
N THR A 5 -8.34 -17.78 2.36
CA THR A 5 -8.18 -18.72 1.25
C THR A 5 -8.93 -18.25 0.01
N LYS A 6 -10.15 -17.71 0.16
CA LYS A 6 -10.91 -17.10 -0.94
C LYS A 6 -10.17 -15.92 -1.56
N TRP A 7 -9.59 -15.05 -0.73
CA TRP A 7 -8.79 -13.93 -1.21
C TRP A 7 -7.57 -14.39 -2.02
N ILE A 8 -6.91 -15.49 -1.63
CA ILE A 8 -5.82 -16.07 -2.45
C ILE A 8 -6.34 -16.53 -3.83
N GLU A 9 -7.50 -17.18 -3.89
CA GLU A 9 -8.13 -17.57 -5.17
C GLU A 9 -8.42 -16.35 -6.04
N GLU A 10 -8.96 -15.27 -5.45
CA GLU A 10 -9.28 -14.03 -6.16
C GLU A 10 -8.04 -13.33 -6.72
N ILE A 11 -7.00 -13.12 -5.90
CA ILE A 11 -5.77 -12.44 -6.36
C ILE A 11 -4.94 -13.27 -7.33
N SER A 12 -5.16 -14.60 -7.36
CA SER A 12 -4.53 -15.52 -8.32
C SER A 12 -5.32 -15.72 -9.61
N GLY A 13 -6.50 -15.09 -9.73
CA GLY A 13 -7.36 -15.20 -10.91
C GLY A 13 -8.10 -16.53 -11.03
N GLY A 14 -8.16 -17.33 -9.95
CA GLY A 14 -8.98 -18.54 -9.83
C GLY A 14 -8.54 -19.74 -10.69
N ASN A 15 -7.46 -19.62 -11.47
CA ASN A 15 -7.02 -20.67 -12.41
C ASN A 15 -5.63 -21.26 -12.06
N MET A 16 -4.97 -20.76 -11.02
CA MET A 16 -3.69 -21.29 -10.57
C MET A 16 -3.87 -22.55 -9.71
N SER A 17 -3.13 -23.60 -10.02
CA SER A 17 -3.05 -24.79 -9.15
C SER A 17 -2.29 -24.50 -7.85
N ASN A 18 -2.54 -25.28 -6.79
CA ASN A 18 -1.79 -25.20 -5.53
C ASN A 18 -0.26 -25.31 -5.73
N ARG A 19 0.18 -26.06 -6.75
CA ARG A 19 1.60 -26.16 -7.10
C ARG A 19 2.16 -24.84 -7.66
N GLU A 20 1.40 -24.18 -8.53
CA GLU A 20 1.79 -22.89 -9.10
C GLU A 20 1.77 -21.78 -8.07
N LEU A 21 0.77 -21.77 -7.19
CA LEU A 21 0.69 -20.86 -6.04
C LEU A 21 1.91 -21.04 -5.12
N ALA A 22 2.20 -22.27 -4.70
CA ALA A 22 3.35 -22.58 -3.85
C ALA A 22 4.66 -22.09 -4.49
N LYS A 23 4.87 -22.37 -5.78
CA LYS A 23 6.05 -21.91 -6.52
C LYS A 23 6.17 -20.39 -6.56
N LYS A 24 5.06 -19.68 -6.81
CA LYS A 24 5.03 -18.22 -6.90
C LYS A 24 5.31 -17.55 -5.55
N VAL A 25 4.78 -18.12 -4.47
CA VAL A 25 4.94 -17.62 -3.10
C VAL A 25 6.30 -18.02 -2.49
N GLY A 26 7.02 -18.97 -3.10
CA GLY A 26 8.29 -19.47 -2.59
C GLY A 26 8.15 -20.50 -1.47
N MET A 27 7.01 -21.19 -1.40
CA MET A 27 6.75 -22.28 -0.46
C MET A 27 6.89 -23.65 -1.13
N THR A 28 7.17 -24.69 -0.34
CA THR A 28 7.04 -26.05 -0.86
C THR A 28 5.57 -26.37 -1.12
N VAL A 29 5.30 -27.20 -2.13
CA VAL A 29 3.93 -27.61 -2.48
C VAL A 29 3.24 -28.30 -1.30
N ALA A 30 3.97 -29.15 -0.57
CA ALA A 30 3.44 -29.86 0.59
C ALA A 30 3.05 -28.89 1.73
N THR A 31 3.90 -27.91 2.03
CA THR A 31 3.61 -26.90 3.06
C THR A 31 2.40 -26.06 2.67
N PHE A 32 2.37 -25.54 1.44
CA PHE A 32 1.26 -24.73 0.96
C PHE A 32 -0.05 -25.52 0.96
N HIS A 33 -0.04 -26.74 0.43
CA HIS A 33 -1.21 -27.61 0.40
C HIS A 33 -1.74 -27.90 1.82
N ARG A 34 -0.86 -28.22 2.77
CA ARG A 34 -1.27 -28.43 4.17
C ARG A 34 -1.95 -27.20 4.75
N LYS A 35 -1.32 -26.02 4.64
CA LYS A 35 -1.89 -24.75 5.12
C LYS A 35 -3.22 -24.40 4.44
N TRP A 36 -3.34 -24.71 3.16
CA TRP A 36 -4.57 -24.52 2.38
C TRP A 36 -5.72 -25.42 2.88
N THR A 37 -5.46 -26.72 3.05
CA THR A 37 -6.49 -27.68 3.46
C THR A 37 -6.90 -27.49 4.92
N GLU A 38 -5.94 -27.16 5.79
CA GLU A 38 -6.17 -26.98 7.23
C GLU A 38 -6.58 -25.55 7.60
N ASP A 39 -6.61 -24.63 6.63
CA ASP A 39 -6.89 -23.21 6.85
C ASP A 39 -5.94 -22.55 7.87
N ALA A 40 -4.67 -22.95 7.82
CA ALA A 40 -3.64 -22.70 8.84
C ALA A 40 -2.57 -21.70 8.38
N PHE A 41 -2.95 -20.72 7.55
CA PHE A 41 -2.07 -19.61 7.18
C PHE A 41 -1.89 -18.66 8.37
N VAL A 42 -0.68 -18.14 8.53
CA VAL A 42 -0.32 -17.19 9.59
C VAL A 42 0.13 -15.85 9.00
N SER A 43 0.36 -14.85 9.85
CA SER A 43 0.69 -13.48 9.43
C SER A 43 1.89 -13.42 8.47
N ASP A 44 2.96 -14.17 8.74
CA ASP A 44 4.14 -14.23 7.86
C ASP A 44 3.82 -14.81 6.47
N ASP A 45 2.91 -15.79 6.39
CA ASP A 45 2.45 -16.33 5.11
C ASP A 45 1.67 -15.26 4.35
N ALA A 46 0.77 -14.56 5.03
CA ALA A 46 -0.05 -13.53 4.41
C ALA A 46 0.79 -12.39 3.83
N ILE A 47 1.82 -11.96 4.56
CA ILE A 47 2.78 -10.95 4.08
C ILE A 47 3.54 -11.47 2.86
N THR A 48 4.01 -12.72 2.90
CA THR A 48 4.77 -13.34 1.81
C THR A 48 3.91 -13.49 0.54
N ILE A 49 2.68 -13.99 0.71
CA ILE A 49 1.70 -14.16 -0.36
C ILE A 49 1.35 -12.79 -0.97
N ALA A 50 1.01 -11.79 -0.16
CA ALA A 50 0.68 -10.46 -0.64
C ALA A 50 1.79 -9.89 -1.54
N ARG A 51 3.05 -9.96 -1.08
CA ARG A 51 4.22 -9.48 -1.84
C ARG A 51 4.40 -10.24 -3.16
N ALA A 52 4.23 -11.55 -3.17
CA ALA A 52 4.36 -12.37 -4.38
C ALA A 52 3.34 -12.02 -5.48
N PHE A 53 2.18 -11.47 -5.08
CA PHE A 53 1.12 -11.01 -5.98
C PHE A 53 1.07 -9.48 -6.16
N GLY A 54 2.03 -8.73 -5.61
CA GLY A 54 2.05 -7.27 -5.68
C GLY A 54 0.87 -6.61 -4.98
N ARG A 55 0.31 -7.27 -3.96
CA ARG A 55 -0.77 -6.78 -3.10
C ARG A 55 -0.24 -6.19 -1.79
N SER A 56 -1.09 -5.44 -1.10
CA SER A 56 -0.74 -4.81 0.18
C SER A 56 -0.64 -5.86 1.30
N PRO A 57 0.48 -5.93 2.04
CA PRO A 57 0.56 -6.78 3.24
C PRO A 57 -0.47 -6.39 4.31
N ILE A 58 -0.85 -5.10 4.39
CA ILE A 58 -1.86 -4.63 5.35
C ILE A 58 -3.24 -5.21 5.01
N GLU A 59 -3.63 -5.17 3.74
CA GLU A 59 -4.88 -5.79 3.26
C GLU A 59 -4.92 -7.29 3.61
N ALA A 60 -3.84 -8.00 3.32
CA ALA A 60 -3.73 -9.43 3.60
C ALA A 60 -3.87 -9.77 5.10
N LEU A 61 -3.26 -8.95 5.97
CA LEU A 61 -3.35 -9.12 7.42
C LEU A 61 -4.75 -8.81 7.98
N VAL A 62 -5.46 -7.85 7.38
CA VAL A 62 -6.88 -7.58 7.72
C VAL A 62 -7.76 -8.75 7.34
N ILE A 63 -7.61 -9.28 6.13
CA ILE A 63 -8.42 -10.41 5.64
C ILE A 63 -8.11 -11.69 6.43
N LEU A 64 -6.85 -11.89 6.84
CA LEU A 64 -6.45 -12.96 7.73
C LEU A 64 -7.04 -12.80 9.15
N GLY A 65 -7.43 -11.58 9.53
CA GLY A 65 -7.89 -11.25 10.89
C GLY A 65 -6.77 -11.03 11.89
N SER A 66 -5.52 -10.91 11.43
CA SER A 66 -4.37 -10.52 12.27
C SER A 66 -4.34 -9.03 12.59
N LEU A 67 -5.01 -8.22 11.77
CA LEU A 67 -5.26 -6.80 12.01
C LEU A 67 -6.75 -6.53 11.87
N THR A 68 -7.26 -5.60 12.67
CA THR A 68 -8.58 -5.02 12.46
C THR A 68 -8.53 -3.95 11.36
N GLU A 69 -9.67 -3.68 10.72
CA GLU A 69 -9.79 -2.57 9.77
C GLU A 69 -9.43 -1.22 10.41
N GLU A 70 -9.74 -1.03 11.69
CA GLU A 70 -9.43 0.19 12.44
C GLU A 70 -7.92 0.40 12.59
N GLU A 71 -7.17 -0.65 12.95
CA GLU A 71 -5.71 -0.61 13.06
C GLU A 71 -5.05 -0.34 11.70
N ALA A 72 -5.51 -1.01 10.65
CA ALA A 72 -5.02 -0.79 9.29
C ALA A 72 -5.29 0.65 8.80
N ASN A 73 -6.48 1.18 9.07
CA ASN A 73 -6.85 2.54 8.70
C ASN A 73 -6.04 3.58 9.49
N LYS A 74 -5.77 3.34 10.78
CA LYS A 74 -4.92 4.23 11.58
C LYS A 74 -3.48 4.27 11.03
N ALA A 75 -2.94 3.12 10.64
CA ALA A 75 -1.61 3.06 10.01
C ALA A 75 -1.58 3.78 8.65
N ALA A 76 -2.64 3.63 7.83
CA ALA A 76 -2.73 4.24 6.50
C ALA A 76 -2.92 5.76 6.52
N ARG A 77 -3.67 6.29 7.49
CA ARG A 77 -3.89 7.74 7.65
C ARG A 77 -2.66 8.46 8.22
N GLY A 78 -1.66 7.72 8.70
CA GLY A 78 -0.64 8.27 9.59
C GLY A 78 -1.25 8.71 10.91
N TYR A 79 -0.40 9.04 11.86
CA TYR A 79 -0.83 9.67 13.11
C TYR A 79 -1.76 10.87 12.85
N SER A 80 -2.71 11.13 13.73
CA SER A 80 -3.57 12.32 13.68
C SER A 80 -2.71 13.59 13.64
N LEU A 81 -3.18 14.69 13.02
CA LEU A 81 -2.47 15.98 13.08
C LEU A 81 -2.17 16.41 14.52
N SER A 82 -3.01 16.00 15.48
CA SER A 82 -2.82 16.25 16.91
C SER A 82 -1.65 15.50 17.55
N GLU A 83 -1.14 14.47 16.89
CA GLU A 83 -0.01 13.65 17.37
C GLU A 83 1.34 14.16 16.83
N TYR A 84 1.34 15.13 15.91
CA TYR A 84 2.55 15.81 15.44
C TYR A 84 2.81 17.08 16.25
N THR A 85 4.08 17.40 16.46
CA THR A 85 4.48 18.67 17.04
C THR A 85 4.23 19.82 16.06
N THR A 86 4.05 21.04 16.59
CA THR A 86 3.92 22.25 15.77
C THR A 86 5.09 22.44 14.81
N LEU A 87 6.30 22.02 15.19
CA LEU A 87 7.49 22.11 14.34
C LEU A 87 7.40 21.21 13.11
N GLU A 88 7.03 19.94 13.32
CA GLU A 88 6.86 18.97 12.23
C GLU A 88 5.76 19.40 11.26
N LEU A 89 4.63 19.89 11.78
CA LEU A 89 3.55 20.45 10.96
C LEU A 89 4.02 21.67 10.16
N SER A 90 4.80 22.57 10.78
CA SER A 90 5.32 23.77 10.10
C SER A 90 6.30 23.42 8.97
N GLN A 91 7.16 22.42 9.19
CA GLN A 91 8.10 21.94 8.17
C GLN A 91 7.38 21.30 6.98
N GLU A 92 6.34 20.49 7.23
CA GLU A 92 5.56 19.89 6.15
C GLU A 92 4.76 20.94 5.36
N LEU A 93 4.21 21.95 6.04
CA LEU A 93 3.56 23.08 5.35
C LEU A 93 4.55 23.85 4.47
N LEU A 94 5.74 24.15 4.98
CA LEU A 94 6.78 24.83 4.21
C LEU A 94 7.20 24.00 2.98
N ARG A 95 7.42 22.69 3.16
CA ARG A 95 7.75 21.78 2.06
C ARG A 95 6.68 21.77 0.98
N ARG A 96 5.39 21.74 1.36
CA ARG A 96 4.26 21.82 0.42
C ARG A 96 4.23 23.14 -0.31
N ILE A 97 4.43 24.27 0.38
CA ILE A 97 4.49 25.60 -0.25
C ILE A 97 5.59 25.64 -1.31
N GLN A 98 6.78 25.12 -1.00
CA GLN A 98 7.89 25.04 -1.94
C GLN A 98 7.61 24.11 -3.12
N ALA A 99 6.92 22.99 -2.89
CA ALA A 99 6.56 22.04 -3.94
C ALA A 99 5.37 22.51 -4.82
N SER A 100 4.44 23.28 -4.26
CA SER A 100 3.30 23.87 -4.97
C SER A 100 3.63 25.20 -5.62
N ALA A 101 4.71 25.85 -5.18
CA ALA A 101 5.32 26.94 -5.91
C ALA A 101 6.02 26.37 -7.16
N GLU A 102 5.23 25.94 -8.14
CA GLU A 102 5.62 26.18 -9.52
C GLU A 102 5.90 27.68 -9.58
N VAL A 103 7.17 28.07 -9.62
CA VAL A 103 7.55 29.46 -9.92
C VAL A 103 6.87 29.75 -11.25
N PRO A 104 5.85 30.62 -11.28
CA PRO A 104 5.11 30.82 -12.50
C PRO A 104 6.09 31.23 -13.59
N ASP A 105 5.98 30.62 -14.78
CA ASP A 105 6.97 30.74 -15.87
C ASP A 105 7.26 32.22 -16.26
N TYR A 106 6.37 33.14 -15.90
CA TYR A 106 6.53 34.59 -16.08
C TYR A 106 7.48 35.27 -15.08
N LEU A 107 7.74 34.69 -13.91
CA LEU A 107 8.76 35.20 -12.96
C LEU A 107 10.19 34.84 -13.38
N ASN A 108 10.34 33.89 -14.32
CA ASN A 108 11.63 33.47 -14.88
C ASN A 108 11.93 34.14 -16.24
N LYS A 109 11.07 35.03 -16.73
CA LYS A 109 11.26 35.75 -18.00
C LYS A 109 11.53 37.22 -17.76
N PRO A 110 12.35 37.87 -18.61
CA PRO A 110 12.48 39.32 -18.60
C PRO A 110 11.09 40.00 -18.73
N VAL A 111 10.93 41.14 -18.04
CA VAL A 111 9.63 41.81 -17.81
C VAL A 111 8.88 42.13 -19.11
N ASP A 112 9.61 42.34 -20.20
CA ASP A 112 9.10 42.62 -21.54
C ASP A 112 8.41 41.43 -22.21
N GLU A 113 8.81 40.19 -21.92
CA GLU A 113 8.14 38.98 -22.40
C GLU A 113 6.93 38.59 -21.55
N ALA A 114 7.00 38.81 -20.22
CA ALA A 114 5.89 38.53 -19.31
C ALA A 114 4.65 39.40 -19.61
N ALA A 115 4.86 40.66 -20.01
CA ALA A 115 3.79 41.61 -20.29
C ALA A 115 2.96 41.27 -21.55
N LYS A 116 3.51 40.52 -22.53
CA LYS A 116 2.82 40.19 -23.79
C LYS A 116 1.70 39.16 -23.66
N LYS A 117 1.57 38.48 -22.52
CA LYS A 117 0.54 37.45 -22.28
C LYS A 117 -0.71 37.95 -21.54
N ILE A 118 -0.72 39.21 -21.12
CA ILE A 118 -1.76 39.79 -20.25
C ILE A 118 -2.67 40.79 -21.01
N LEU A 119 -2.36 41.11 -22.28
CA LEU A 119 -3.19 41.90 -23.19
C LEU A 119 -3.71 41.02 -24.32
#